data_AF-W9CXE7-F1
#
_entry.id   AF-W9CXE7-F1
#
_cell.length_a   1.000
_cell.length_b   1.000
_cell.length_c   1.000
_cell.angle_alpha   90.00
_cell.angle_beta   90.00
_cell.angle_gamma   90.00
#
_symmetry.space_group_name_H-M   'P 1'
#
loop_
_entity.id
_entity.type
_entity.pdbx_description
1 polymer ?
#
loop_
_entity_poly.entity_id
_entity_poly.type
_entity_poly.pdbx_seq_one_letter_code
_entity_poly.pdbx_strand_id
1 'polypeptide(L)'
;MEDSLEKLAARITTSAKALSSIVSASDNSHLNANGLVNFSQDELAQKARQDISYAAREMLLLVSEPNDYLEQHQVNYQQLSCLKWLLHFDIFKQIPLNEPIPFSTVAKTANVPISRLKSVVRMTITGGILTEPRSDYLAHSRLSAQFATNDNLIDWAKFMTEYSAPTASKFAEATARWGDTSEKNQTAYNIAFGTDLPFFGHLAQSQERTANFAAYMRSLSDSQGVALRHILTGFNWSSFEKANVVDVGGSTGQASSLLATHFPKFSFLVQDLPETIINAPKAISGLDPGISSRISFSPHDFRNPQPSSVALHTDIFFLRKIIHDWPSRDARIILSHLSEALQKPGACIVIMDTILPEPGSVPASEEASLRVRDLTMAQSFNSGERELSEWVELFESATPKLRLKEWKKPQGSVMSMMVVVRD
;
A
#
# COMPACT_ATOMS: atom_id res chain seq x y z
N MET A 1 28.28 15.92 13.47
CA MET A 1 26.92 16.14 13.98
C MET A 1 26.50 17.58 13.73
N GLU A 2 27.26 18.57 14.20
CA GLU A 2 26.99 20.00 13.98
C GLU A 2 26.86 20.38 12.49
N ASP A 3 27.84 20.04 11.65
CA ASP A 3 27.78 20.21 10.18
C ASP A 3 26.60 19.51 9.49
N SER A 4 25.99 18.51 10.14
CA SER A 4 24.82 17.79 9.62
C SER A 4 23.52 18.47 10.04
N LEU A 5 23.42 18.94 11.28
CA LEU A 5 22.26 19.70 11.78
C LEU A 5 22.07 21.02 11.03
N GLU A 6 23.15 21.77 10.78
CA GLU A 6 23.08 23.02 10.01
C GLU A 6 22.61 22.79 8.57
N LYS A 7 23.11 21.74 7.92
CA LYS A 7 22.69 21.35 6.56
C LYS A 7 21.21 20.98 6.52
N LEU A 8 20.73 20.21 7.50
CA LEU A 8 19.32 19.83 7.61
C LEU A 8 18.43 21.05 7.86
N ALA A 9 18.85 21.97 8.75
CA ALA A 9 18.14 23.21 9.02
C ALA A 9 18.06 24.12 7.77
N ALA A 10 19.16 24.24 7.03
CA ALA A 10 19.20 24.96 5.76
C ALA A 10 18.26 24.34 4.72
N ARG A 11 18.23 22.99 4.61
CA ARG A 11 17.30 22.28 3.72
C ARG A 11 15.84 22.54 4.10
N ILE A 12 15.48 22.42 5.38
CA ILE A 12 14.13 22.75 5.87
C ILE A 12 13.76 24.19 5.49
N THR A 13 14.68 25.14 5.74
CA THR A 13 14.44 26.56 5.44
C THR A 13 14.21 26.81 3.94
N THR A 14 15.05 26.23 3.08
CA THR A 14 14.92 26.36 1.63
C THR A 14 13.61 25.76 1.12
N SER A 15 13.28 24.54 1.53
CA SER A 15 12.04 23.87 1.13
C SER A 15 10.80 24.57 1.69
N ALA A 16 10.86 25.12 2.91
CA ALA A 16 9.77 25.91 3.48
C ALA A 16 9.54 27.20 2.68
N LYS A 17 10.60 27.92 2.29
CA LYS A 17 10.50 29.11 1.44
C LYS A 17 9.88 28.80 0.08
N ALA A 18 10.28 27.69 -0.54
CA ALA A 18 9.69 27.22 -1.79
C ALA A 18 8.20 26.96 -1.63
N LEU A 19 7.80 26.24 -0.57
CA LEU A 19 6.40 25.95 -0.29
C LEU A 19 5.59 27.23 -0.03
N SER A 20 6.09 28.15 0.79
CA SER A 20 5.44 29.44 1.03
C SER A 20 5.26 30.24 -0.25
N SER A 21 6.25 30.25 -1.13
CA SER A 21 6.18 30.96 -2.41
C SER A 21 5.10 30.37 -3.32
N ILE A 22 4.98 29.03 -3.38
CA ILE A 22 3.92 28.35 -4.13
C ILE A 22 2.54 28.74 -3.59
N VAL A 23 2.36 28.69 -2.27
CA VAL A 23 1.09 29.07 -1.61
C VAL A 23 0.73 30.52 -1.89
N SER A 24 1.70 31.44 -1.82
CA SER A 24 1.46 32.87 -2.06
C SER A 24 1.18 33.19 -3.53
N ALA A 25 1.69 32.39 -4.47
CA ALA A 25 1.45 32.57 -5.90
C ALA A 25 0.11 31.98 -6.38
N SER A 26 -0.47 31.06 -5.62
CA SER A 26 -1.80 30.51 -5.88
C SER A 26 -2.89 31.38 -5.26
N ASP A 27 -3.71 32.05 -6.07
CA ASP A 27 -4.91 32.81 -5.65
C ASP A 27 -5.99 31.88 -5.05
N ASN A 28 -5.72 31.25 -3.89
CA ASN A 28 -6.59 30.28 -3.22
C ASN A 28 -6.98 29.02 -4.04
N SER A 29 -6.42 28.82 -5.25
CA SER A 29 -6.73 27.68 -6.12
C SER A 29 -6.29 26.33 -5.56
N HIS A 30 -5.40 26.32 -4.57
CA HIS A 30 -5.01 25.11 -3.85
C HIS A 30 -5.86 24.85 -2.61
N LEU A 31 -6.82 25.68 -2.21
CA LEU A 31 -7.68 25.34 -1.07
C LEU A 31 -8.66 24.22 -1.44
N ASN A 32 -8.66 23.12 -0.70
CA ASN A 32 -9.74 22.14 -0.80
C ASN A 32 -11.04 22.72 -0.22
N ALA A 33 -12.15 21.99 -0.35
CA ALA A 33 -13.48 22.41 0.13
C ALA A 33 -13.53 22.82 1.62
N ASN A 34 -12.50 22.49 2.41
CA ASN A 34 -12.36 22.82 3.83
C ASN A 34 -11.33 23.93 4.10
N GLY A 35 -10.91 24.69 3.07
CA GLY A 35 -9.96 25.79 3.24
C GLY A 35 -8.52 25.36 3.49
N LEU A 36 -8.13 24.14 3.08
CA LEU A 36 -6.79 23.59 3.31
C LEU A 36 -6.00 23.51 2.00
N VAL A 37 -4.75 23.95 2.02
CA VAL A 37 -3.88 23.86 0.84
C VAL A 37 -3.64 22.39 0.46
N ASN A 38 -4.20 22.01 -0.69
CA ASN A 38 -4.08 20.74 -1.36
C ASN A 38 -2.85 20.75 -2.28
N PHE A 39 -1.70 20.40 -1.71
CA PHE A 39 -0.46 20.24 -2.45
C PHE A 39 -0.38 18.95 -3.27
N SER A 40 -1.45 18.14 -3.36
CA SER A 40 -1.40 16.80 -3.98
C SER A 40 -1.29 16.80 -5.50
N GLN A 41 -1.40 17.96 -6.15
CA GLN A 41 -1.28 18.07 -7.62
C GLN A 41 -0.05 18.86 -8.07
N ASP A 42 0.68 19.51 -7.16
CA ASP A 42 1.89 20.26 -7.48
C ASP A 42 3.13 19.44 -7.07
N GLU A 43 3.90 19.00 -8.06
CA GLU A 43 5.11 18.18 -7.84
C GLU A 43 6.18 18.91 -7.03
N LEU A 44 6.37 20.22 -7.24
CA LEU A 44 7.34 21.03 -6.50
C LEU A 44 6.91 21.18 -5.05
N ALA A 45 5.61 21.39 -4.81
CA ALA A 45 5.08 21.45 -3.46
C ALA A 45 5.19 20.11 -2.73
N GLN A 46 4.93 18.99 -3.42
CA GLN A 46 5.14 17.65 -2.84
C GLN A 46 6.58 17.41 -2.48
N LYS A 47 7.51 17.74 -3.39
CA LYS A 47 8.94 17.59 -3.16
C LYS A 47 9.41 18.43 -1.98
N ALA A 48 9.01 19.70 -1.91
CA ALA A 48 9.31 20.57 -0.79
C ALA A 48 8.77 20.02 0.54
N ARG A 49 7.53 19.51 0.58
CA ARG A 49 6.94 18.88 1.77
C ARG A 49 7.70 17.62 2.20
N GLN A 50 8.08 16.77 1.25
CA GLN A 50 8.89 15.58 1.52
C GLN A 50 10.24 15.96 2.09
N ASP A 51 10.93 16.93 1.49
CA ASP A 51 12.26 17.37 1.93
C ASP A 51 12.22 17.96 3.36
N ILE A 52 11.18 18.73 3.70
CA ILE A 52 10.96 19.22 5.06
C ILE A 52 10.77 18.03 6.02
N SER A 53 9.87 17.11 5.68
CA SER A 53 9.56 15.95 6.53
C SER A 53 10.78 15.07 6.78
N TYR A 54 11.56 14.79 5.73
CA TYR A 54 12.75 13.96 5.80
C TYR A 54 13.84 14.63 6.64
N ALA A 55 14.13 15.90 6.36
CA ALA A 55 15.17 16.62 7.09
C ALA A 55 14.79 16.84 8.57
N ALA A 56 13.51 17.12 8.87
CA ALA A 56 13.05 17.26 10.24
C ALA A 56 13.14 15.94 11.01
N ARG A 57 12.78 14.81 10.38
CA ARG A 57 12.90 13.49 11.02
C ARG A 57 14.36 13.11 11.26
N GLU A 58 15.23 13.34 10.29
CA GLU A 58 16.67 13.07 10.44
C GLU A 58 17.29 13.94 11.53
N MET A 59 16.91 15.22 11.60
CA MET A 59 17.33 16.13 12.67
C MET A 59 16.87 15.64 14.04
N LEU A 60 15.61 15.20 14.17
CA LEU A 60 15.10 14.63 15.42
C LEU A 60 15.89 13.38 15.82
N LEU A 61 16.22 12.49 14.88
CA LEU A 61 17.04 11.31 15.17
C LEU A 61 18.44 11.65 15.64
N LEU A 62 19.07 12.70 15.08
CA LEU A 62 20.43 13.11 15.46
C LEU A 62 20.52 13.74 16.85
N VAL A 63 19.43 14.33 17.34
CA VAL A 63 19.39 15.01 18.66
C VAL A 63 18.72 14.18 19.74
N SER A 64 18.12 13.03 19.40
CA SER A 64 17.42 12.17 20.36
C SER A 64 18.41 11.33 21.16
N GLU A 65 18.21 11.27 22.47
CA GLU A 65 18.90 10.34 23.37
C GLU A 65 18.07 9.05 23.55
N PRO A 66 18.65 7.97 24.10
CA PRO A 66 17.93 6.71 24.32
C PRO A 66 16.64 6.83 25.15
N ASN A 67 16.59 7.76 26.11
CA ASN A 67 15.39 8.00 26.91
C ASN A 67 14.29 8.66 26.08
N ASP A 68 14.64 9.66 25.25
CA ASP A 68 13.70 10.32 24.34
C ASP A 68 13.08 9.30 23.37
N TYR A 69 13.88 8.33 22.92
CA TYR A 69 13.39 7.24 22.09
C TYR A 69 12.28 6.44 22.78
N LEU A 70 12.48 6.02 24.04
CA LEU A 70 11.48 5.25 24.79
C LEU A 70 10.23 6.07 25.08
N GLU A 71 10.40 7.33 25.51
CA GLU A 71 9.29 8.24 25.78
C GLU A 71 8.45 8.49 24.52
N GLN A 72 9.11 8.71 23.37
CA GLN A 72 8.42 8.89 22.10
C GLN A 72 7.65 7.63 21.67
N HIS A 73 8.22 6.43 21.89
CA HIS A 73 7.50 5.18 21.60
C HIS A 73 6.29 4.99 22.52
N GLN A 74 6.42 5.39 23.79
CA GLN A 74 5.31 5.40 24.73
C GLN A 74 4.15 6.28 24.26
N VAL A 75 4.47 7.49 23.80
CA VAL A 75 3.50 8.40 23.21
C VAL A 75 2.87 7.79 21.96
N ASN A 76 3.67 7.21 21.05
CA ASN A 76 3.20 6.69 19.77
C ASN A 76 2.19 5.53 19.94
N TYR A 77 2.48 4.53 20.76
CA TYR A 77 1.53 3.42 20.94
C TYR A 77 0.26 3.88 21.67
N GLN A 78 0.37 4.87 22.57
CA GLN A 78 -0.78 5.43 23.26
C GLN A 78 -1.66 6.24 22.30
N GLN A 79 -1.07 7.00 21.38
CA GLN A 79 -1.79 7.68 20.30
C GLN A 79 -2.54 6.68 19.40
N LEU A 80 -1.88 5.57 19.02
CA LEU A 80 -2.51 4.51 18.23
C LEU A 80 -3.71 3.88 18.97
N SER A 81 -3.55 3.61 20.27
CA SER A 81 -4.62 3.08 21.12
C SER A 81 -5.79 4.06 21.28
N CYS A 82 -5.50 5.35 21.41
CA CYS A 82 -6.51 6.40 21.43
C CYS A 82 -7.23 6.56 20.09
N LEU A 83 -6.52 6.43 18.96
CA LEU A 83 -7.14 6.40 17.63
C LEU A 83 -8.14 5.25 17.52
N LYS A 84 -7.76 4.03 17.94
CA LYS A 84 -8.66 2.88 18.00
C LYS A 84 -9.94 3.20 18.80
N TRP A 85 -9.78 3.83 19.96
CA TRP A 85 -10.91 4.22 20.81
C TRP A 85 -11.84 5.21 20.11
N LEU A 86 -11.29 6.24 19.44
CA LEU A 86 -12.09 7.22 18.70
C LEU A 86 -12.87 6.58 17.54
N LEU A 87 -12.26 5.60 16.85
CA LEU A 87 -12.90 4.85 15.77
C LEU A 87 -14.01 3.93 16.29
N HIS A 88 -13.77 3.24 17.41
CA HIS A 88 -14.73 2.32 18.00
C HIS A 88 -16.04 3.00 18.44
N PHE A 89 -15.95 4.23 18.94
CA PHE A 89 -17.10 5.03 19.36
C PHE A 89 -17.58 6.03 18.29
N ASP A 90 -17.12 5.89 17.04
CA ASP A 90 -17.46 6.75 15.90
C ASP A 90 -17.35 8.26 16.19
N ILE A 91 -16.35 8.67 16.99
CA ILE A 91 -16.23 10.03 17.51
C ILE A 91 -16.03 11.05 16.39
N PHE A 92 -15.26 10.70 15.35
CA PHE A 92 -15.01 11.61 14.23
C PHE A 92 -16.29 12.02 13.50
N LYS A 93 -17.27 11.13 13.36
CA LYS A 93 -18.54 11.41 12.66
C LYS A 93 -19.49 12.27 13.48
N GLN A 94 -19.24 12.43 14.78
CA GLN A 94 -20.08 13.20 15.71
C GLN A 94 -19.62 14.66 15.86
N ILE A 95 -18.47 15.02 15.29
CA ILE A 95 -17.92 16.37 15.38
C ILE A 95 -18.28 17.13 14.10
N PRO A 96 -18.90 18.32 14.19
CA PRO A 96 -19.13 19.16 13.02
C PRO A 96 -17.82 19.58 12.36
N LEU A 97 -17.80 19.65 11.02
CA LEU A 97 -16.59 20.03 10.27
C LEU A 97 -16.14 21.48 10.51
N ASN A 98 -17.09 22.40 10.68
CA ASN A 98 -16.84 23.83 10.62
C ASN A 98 -17.01 24.56 11.96
N GLU A 99 -17.40 23.85 13.03
CA GLU A 99 -17.64 24.47 14.32
C GLU A 99 -17.28 23.55 15.50
N PRO A 100 -16.79 24.12 16.63
CA PRO A 100 -16.54 23.34 17.83
C PRO A 100 -17.83 22.89 18.53
N ILE A 101 -17.83 21.66 19.04
CA ILE A 101 -18.94 21.04 19.77
C ILE A 101 -18.58 20.77 21.24
N PRO A 102 -19.48 20.92 22.23
CA PRO A 102 -19.17 20.59 23.62
C PRO A 102 -18.78 19.11 23.82
N PHE A 103 -17.77 18.84 24.64
CA PHE A 103 -17.42 17.46 25.01
C PHE A 103 -18.59 16.70 25.63
N SER A 104 -19.45 17.37 26.39
CA SER A 104 -20.64 16.77 27.00
C SER A 104 -21.64 16.25 25.97
N THR A 105 -21.81 16.97 24.86
CA THR A 105 -22.69 16.54 23.75
C THR A 105 -22.14 15.29 23.09
N VAL A 106 -20.85 15.28 22.71
CA VAL A 106 -20.23 14.11 22.08
C VAL A 106 -20.20 12.92 23.03
N ALA A 107 -19.87 13.13 24.31
CA ALA A 107 -19.88 12.06 25.31
C ALA A 107 -21.26 11.42 25.49
N LYS A 108 -22.32 12.24 25.49
CA LYS A 108 -23.71 11.76 25.56
C LYS A 108 -24.10 10.98 24.32
N THR A 109 -23.79 11.50 23.12
CA THR A 109 -24.13 10.85 21.84
C THR A 109 -23.38 9.54 21.66
N ALA A 110 -22.09 9.50 21.97
CA ALA A 110 -21.25 8.30 21.90
C ALA A 110 -21.49 7.31 23.05
N ASN A 111 -22.29 7.68 24.06
CA ASN A 111 -22.53 6.90 25.28
C ASN A 111 -21.23 6.51 26.02
N VAL A 112 -20.36 7.49 26.27
CA VAL A 112 -19.05 7.30 26.92
C VAL A 112 -18.86 8.26 28.09
N PRO A 113 -18.03 7.92 29.10
CA PRO A 113 -17.70 8.84 30.18
C PRO A 113 -16.98 10.09 29.64
N ILE A 114 -17.50 11.28 29.98
CA ILE A 114 -16.91 12.56 29.52
C ILE A 114 -15.44 12.71 29.93
N SER A 115 -15.08 12.25 31.14
CA SER A 115 -13.69 12.27 31.62
C SER A 115 -12.76 11.41 30.76
N ARG A 116 -13.26 10.26 30.28
CA ARG A 116 -12.52 9.37 29.38
C ARG A 116 -12.38 9.98 28.00
N LEU A 117 -13.47 10.52 27.44
CA LEU A 117 -13.44 11.22 26.15
C LEU A 117 -12.41 12.36 26.16
N LYS A 118 -12.44 13.22 27.20
CA LYS A 118 -11.46 14.30 27.36
C LYS A 118 -10.01 13.78 27.40
N SER A 119 -9.75 12.72 28.16
CA SER A 119 -8.41 12.14 28.27
C SER A 119 -7.91 11.58 26.93
N VAL A 120 -8.75 10.83 26.22
CA VAL A 120 -8.42 10.25 24.92
C VAL A 120 -8.20 11.34 23.87
N VAL A 121 -9.11 12.30 23.77
CA VAL A 121 -9.00 13.40 22.81
C VAL A 121 -7.76 14.26 23.10
N ARG A 122 -7.49 14.60 24.36
CA ARG A 122 -6.29 15.38 24.70
C ARG A 122 -4.99 14.64 24.37
N MET A 123 -4.97 13.32 24.50
CA MET A 123 -3.85 12.52 24.01
C MET A 123 -3.70 12.62 22.49
N THR A 124 -4.79 12.54 21.71
CA THR A 124 -4.70 12.62 20.24
C THR A 124 -4.45 14.03 19.72
N ILE A 125 -4.76 15.07 20.50
CA ILE A 125 -4.36 16.47 20.23
C ILE A 125 -2.83 16.58 20.17
N THR A 126 -2.07 15.85 21.00
CA THR A 126 -0.59 15.87 20.96
C THR A 126 0.00 15.38 19.62
N GLY A 127 -0.74 14.55 18.88
CA GLY A 127 -0.40 14.08 17.54
C GLY A 127 -1.08 14.89 16.42
N GLY A 128 -1.78 15.97 16.77
CA GLY A 128 -2.48 16.84 15.82
C GLY A 128 -3.76 16.26 15.22
N ILE A 129 -4.34 15.19 15.78
CA ILE A 129 -5.54 14.56 15.23
C ILE A 129 -6.78 15.40 15.53
N LEU A 130 -7.06 15.78 16.77
CA LEU A 130 -8.21 16.64 17.13
C LEU A 130 -7.71 17.99 17.66
N THR A 131 -8.63 18.91 18.00
CA THR A 131 -8.32 20.17 18.69
C THR A 131 -9.33 20.47 19.80
N GLU A 132 -8.88 21.23 20.82
CA GLU A 132 -9.74 21.84 21.85
C GLU A 132 -9.59 23.37 21.75
N PRO A 133 -10.27 24.03 20.79
CA PRO A 133 -10.05 25.45 20.50
C PRO A 133 -10.46 26.39 21.65
N ARG A 134 -11.33 25.94 22.55
CA ARG A 134 -11.63 26.57 23.83
C ARG A 134 -11.98 25.50 24.85
N SER A 135 -11.83 25.84 26.14
CA SER A 135 -12.09 24.91 27.24
C SER A 135 -13.41 24.17 27.05
N ASP A 136 -13.36 22.84 27.09
CA ASP A 136 -14.51 21.94 27.00
C ASP A 136 -15.26 21.93 25.65
N TYR A 137 -14.65 22.43 24.57
CA TYR A 137 -15.14 22.29 23.20
C TYR A 137 -14.16 21.52 22.31
N LEU A 138 -14.67 20.53 21.59
CA LEU A 138 -13.95 19.68 20.65
C LEU A 138 -14.18 20.14 19.21
N ALA A 139 -13.13 20.13 18.39
CA ALA A 139 -13.24 20.37 16.95
C ALA A 139 -12.29 19.48 16.15
N HIS A 140 -12.57 19.32 14.86
CA HIS A 140 -11.62 18.72 13.93
C HIS A 140 -10.35 19.56 13.81
N SER A 141 -9.23 18.87 13.59
CA SER A 141 -8.02 19.47 13.07
C SER A 141 -7.99 19.34 11.54
N ARG A 142 -6.97 19.94 10.92
CA ARG A 142 -6.66 19.69 9.51
C ARG A 142 -6.53 18.19 9.18
N LEU A 143 -5.97 17.40 10.09
CA LEU A 143 -5.74 15.97 9.87
C LEU A 143 -6.99 15.12 10.11
N SER A 144 -7.82 15.43 11.12
CA SER A 144 -9.03 14.63 11.38
C SER A 144 -10.24 15.02 10.57
N ALA A 145 -10.29 16.20 9.94
CA ALA A 145 -11.46 16.61 9.15
C ALA A 145 -11.81 15.57 8.07
N GLN A 146 -10.81 14.94 7.45
CA GLN A 146 -11.05 13.90 6.45
C GLN A 146 -11.56 12.58 7.05
N PHE A 147 -11.31 12.30 8.33
CA PHE A 147 -11.87 11.11 8.99
C PHE A 147 -13.39 11.19 9.14
N ALA A 148 -13.98 12.40 9.12
CA ALA A 148 -15.44 12.54 9.16
C ALA A 148 -16.12 12.28 7.81
N THR A 149 -15.41 12.46 6.69
CA THR A 149 -16.01 12.45 5.34
C THR A 149 -15.42 11.40 4.39
N ASN A 150 -14.32 10.75 4.75
CA ASN A 150 -13.64 9.78 3.90
C ASN A 150 -13.64 8.41 4.59
N ASP A 151 -14.61 7.58 4.23
CA ASP A 151 -14.73 6.22 4.79
C ASP A 151 -13.49 5.36 4.49
N ASN A 152 -12.78 5.56 3.38
CA ASN A 152 -11.55 4.81 3.08
C ASN A 152 -10.44 5.08 4.12
N LEU A 153 -10.35 6.30 4.65
CA LEU A 153 -9.39 6.59 5.74
C LEU A 153 -9.81 5.94 7.06
N ILE A 154 -11.11 5.90 7.33
CA ILE A 154 -11.66 5.20 8.51
C ILE A 154 -11.39 3.70 8.41
N ASP A 155 -11.66 3.09 7.25
CA ASP A 155 -11.49 1.66 7.01
C ASP A 155 -10.02 1.24 7.12
N TRP A 156 -9.10 2.05 6.59
CA TRP A 156 -7.67 1.82 6.79
C TRP A 156 -7.29 1.93 8.28
N ALA A 157 -7.73 2.97 8.98
CA ALA A 157 -7.39 3.15 10.38
C ALA A 157 -7.97 2.04 11.29
N LYS A 158 -9.18 1.56 11.00
CA LYS A 158 -9.80 0.39 11.65
C LYS A 158 -8.96 -0.86 11.41
N PHE A 159 -8.62 -1.16 10.16
CA PHE A 159 -7.80 -2.34 9.85
C PHE A 159 -6.43 -2.29 10.53
N MET A 160 -5.78 -1.14 10.52
CA MET A 160 -4.49 -0.93 11.17
C MET A 160 -4.58 -1.20 12.69
N THR A 161 -5.58 -0.65 13.37
CA THR A 161 -5.71 -0.72 14.84
C THR A 161 -6.31 -2.02 15.36
N GLU A 162 -7.10 -2.72 14.54
CA GLU A 162 -7.76 -3.96 14.92
C GLU A 162 -7.03 -5.21 14.42
N TYR A 163 -6.28 -5.12 13.31
CA TYR A 163 -5.62 -6.27 12.67
C TYR A 163 -4.11 -6.12 12.59
N SER A 164 -3.61 -5.12 11.86
CA SER A 164 -2.18 -5.04 11.55
C SER A 164 -1.32 -4.83 12.80
N ALA A 165 -1.69 -3.90 13.68
CA ALA A 165 -0.89 -3.61 14.87
C ALA A 165 -0.87 -4.78 15.89
N PRO A 166 -2.02 -5.43 16.23
CA PRO A 166 -2.00 -6.64 17.05
C PRO A 166 -1.16 -7.76 16.43
N THR A 167 -1.27 -7.96 15.11
CA THR A 167 -0.47 -8.95 14.37
C THR A 167 1.02 -8.65 14.49
N ALA A 168 1.44 -7.42 14.20
CA ALA A 168 2.84 -7.00 14.31
C ALA A 168 3.40 -7.18 15.72
N SER A 169 2.59 -6.93 16.75
CA SER A 169 2.99 -7.09 18.16
C SER A 169 3.31 -8.54 18.55
N LYS A 170 2.87 -9.52 17.75
CA LYS A 170 3.05 -10.96 18.00
C LYS A 170 4.15 -11.62 17.19
N PHE A 171 4.91 -10.82 16.44
CA PHE A 171 5.92 -11.37 15.54
C PHE A 171 7.05 -12.07 16.29
N ALA A 172 7.52 -11.51 17.42
CA ALA A 172 8.56 -12.13 18.24
C ALA A 172 8.11 -13.50 18.79
N GLU A 173 6.88 -13.59 19.30
CA GLU A 173 6.32 -14.87 19.78
C GLU A 173 6.17 -15.88 18.64
N ALA A 174 5.80 -15.45 17.43
CA ALA A 174 5.70 -16.33 16.27
C ALA A 174 7.07 -16.88 15.86
N THR A 175 8.09 -16.02 15.78
CA THR A 175 9.47 -16.43 15.49
C THR A 175 9.99 -17.41 16.54
N ALA A 176 9.74 -17.16 17.83
CA ALA A 176 10.16 -18.06 18.89
C ALA A 176 9.45 -19.43 18.83
N ARG A 177 8.19 -19.46 18.37
CA ARG A 177 7.37 -20.68 18.33
C ARG A 177 7.68 -21.55 17.12
N TRP A 178 7.89 -20.96 15.95
CA TRP A 178 7.96 -21.70 14.69
C TRP A 178 9.28 -21.54 13.92
N GLY A 179 10.14 -20.59 14.27
CA GLY A 179 11.40 -20.34 13.56
C GLY A 179 11.18 -19.95 12.10
N ASP A 180 11.97 -20.53 11.21
CA ASP A 180 11.85 -20.36 9.76
C ASP A 180 10.80 -21.32 9.20
N THR A 181 9.58 -20.81 8.99
CA THR A 181 8.44 -21.57 8.49
C THR A 181 7.80 -20.88 7.29
N SER A 182 7.33 -21.68 6.33
CA SER A 182 6.54 -21.21 5.18
C SER A 182 5.05 -21.54 5.30
N GLU A 183 4.61 -22.10 6.43
CA GLU A 183 3.23 -22.53 6.63
C GLU A 183 2.30 -21.32 6.82
N LYS A 184 1.21 -21.27 6.05
CA LYS A 184 0.29 -20.10 6.02
C LYS A 184 -0.52 -19.91 7.30
N ASN A 185 -0.48 -20.85 8.23
CA ASN A 185 -1.13 -20.79 9.53
C ASN A 185 -0.15 -20.78 10.72
N GLN A 186 1.14 -20.58 10.46
CA GLN A 186 2.18 -20.44 11.48
C GLN A 186 2.74 -19.02 11.45
N THR A 187 1.87 -18.03 11.73
CA THR A 187 2.19 -16.60 11.56
C THR A 187 1.89 -15.81 12.84
N ALA A 188 2.37 -14.56 12.89
CA ALA A 188 2.04 -13.64 13.98
C ALA A 188 0.53 -13.38 14.07
N TYR A 189 -0.16 -13.38 12.93
CA TYR A 189 -1.62 -13.27 12.86
C TYR A 189 -2.30 -14.41 13.62
N ASN A 190 -1.84 -15.66 13.45
CA ASN A 190 -2.41 -16.82 14.13
C ASN A 190 -2.31 -16.70 15.66
N ILE A 191 -1.19 -16.17 16.17
CA ILE A 191 -1.02 -15.90 17.60
C ILE A 191 -1.93 -14.76 18.06
N ALA A 192 -1.96 -13.64 17.32
CA ALA A 192 -2.74 -12.46 17.68
C ALA A 192 -4.24 -12.74 17.78
N PHE A 193 -4.76 -13.63 16.94
CA PHE A 193 -6.18 -13.95 16.85
C PHE A 193 -6.57 -15.32 17.41
N GLY A 194 -5.60 -16.08 17.94
CA GLY A 194 -5.85 -17.40 18.54
C GLY A 194 -6.53 -18.37 17.57
N THR A 195 -6.05 -18.44 16.33
CA THR A 195 -6.64 -19.26 15.27
C THR A 195 -5.59 -20.14 14.58
N ASP A 196 -5.98 -21.35 14.20
CA ASP A 196 -5.15 -22.28 13.41
C ASP A 196 -5.43 -22.19 11.90
N LEU A 197 -6.32 -21.29 11.49
CA LEU A 197 -6.65 -21.07 10.08
C LEU A 197 -5.67 -20.07 9.44
N PRO A 198 -5.33 -20.23 8.16
CA PRO A 198 -4.67 -19.18 7.39
C PRO A 198 -5.51 -17.89 7.37
N PHE A 199 -4.86 -16.74 7.18
CA PHE A 199 -5.47 -15.40 7.22
C PHE A 199 -6.85 -15.33 6.54
N PHE A 200 -6.94 -15.70 5.25
CA PHE A 200 -8.20 -15.65 4.49
C PHE A 200 -9.24 -16.65 4.99
N GLY A 201 -8.81 -17.83 5.46
CA GLY A 201 -9.71 -18.81 6.07
C GLY A 201 -10.38 -18.27 7.33
N HIS A 202 -9.63 -17.56 8.17
CA HIS A 202 -10.17 -16.92 9.37
C HIS A 202 -11.06 -15.70 9.06
N LEU A 203 -10.72 -14.91 8.03
CA LEU A 203 -11.59 -13.82 7.56
C LEU A 203 -12.94 -14.35 7.08
N ALA A 204 -12.94 -15.43 6.28
CA ALA A 204 -14.16 -16.02 5.71
C ALA A 204 -15.16 -16.54 6.75
N GLN A 205 -14.72 -16.77 7.99
CA GLN A 205 -15.60 -17.14 9.10
C GLN A 205 -16.46 -15.98 9.63
N SER A 206 -16.24 -14.74 9.17
CA SER A 206 -17.08 -13.59 9.54
C SER A 206 -17.28 -12.64 8.37
N GLN A 207 -18.55 -12.33 8.10
CA GLN A 207 -18.92 -11.35 7.08
C GLN A 207 -18.33 -9.97 7.39
N GLU A 208 -18.28 -9.58 8.66
CA GLU A 208 -17.68 -8.33 9.11
C GLU A 208 -16.18 -8.30 8.82
N ARG A 209 -15.43 -9.35 9.17
CA ARG A 209 -13.99 -9.43 8.91
C ARG A 209 -13.68 -9.36 7.42
N THR A 210 -14.46 -10.09 6.62
CA THR A 210 -14.36 -10.08 5.16
C THR A 210 -14.63 -8.68 4.59
N ALA A 211 -15.68 -8.01 5.07
CA ALA A 211 -16.01 -6.66 4.66
C ALA A 211 -14.92 -5.63 5.05
N ASN A 212 -14.41 -5.70 6.28
CA ASN A 212 -13.35 -4.82 6.79
C ASN A 212 -12.06 -4.97 5.98
N PHE A 213 -11.64 -6.19 5.68
CA PHE A 213 -10.47 -6.43 4.84
C PHE A 213 -10.69 -5.92 3.41
N ALA A 214 -11.87 -6.19 2.81
CA ALA A 214 -12.20 -5.68 1.48
C ALA A 214 -12.18 -4.13 1.43
N ALA A 215 -12.63 -3.48 2.50
CA ALA A 215 -12.62 -2.03 2.63
C ALA A 215 -11.20 -1.45 2.77
N TYR A 216 -10.36 -2.11 3.57
CA TYR A 216 -8.94 -1.81 3.64
C TYR A 216 -8.25 -1.94 2.27
N MET A 217 -8.52 -3.02 1.53
CA MET A 217 -7.93 -3.24 0.20
C MET A 217 -8.35 -2.18 -0.83
N ARG A 218 -9.59 -1.68 -0.77
CA ARG A 218 -10.01 -0.52 -1.57
C ARG A 218 -9.20 0.72 -1.20
N SER A 219 -9.06 0.98 0.10
CA SER A 219 -8.31 2.12 0.65
C SER A 219 -6.84 2.11 0.24
N LEU A 220 -6.20 0.94 0.25
CA LEU A 220 -4.82 0.77 -0.26
C LEU A 220 -4.73 1.02 -1.76
N SER A 221 -5.72 0.56 -2.54
CA SER A 221 -5.74 0.70 -3.99
C SER A 221 -5.87 2.16 -4.45
N ASP A 222 -6.48 3.01 -3.62
CA ASP A 222 -6.56 4.46 -3.83
C ASP A 222 -5.25 5.20 -3.49
N SER A 223 -4.28 4.53 -2.85
CA SER A 223 -3.02 5.17 -2.50
C SER A 223 -2.19 5.49 -3.75
N GLN A 224 -1.62 6.69 -3.77
CA GLN A 224 -0.90 7.21 -4.93
C GLN A 224 0.31 6.34 -5.32
N GLY A 225 0.95 5.68 -4.36
CA GLY A 225 2.12 4.83 -4.58
C GLY A 225 1.82 3.58 -5.41
N VAL A 226 0.62 3.02 -5.31
CA VAL A 226 0.24 1.79 -6.02
C VAL A 226 -0.74 2.04 -7.16
N ALA A 227 -1.00 3.30 -7.50
CA ALA A 227 -1.98 3.66 -8.52
C ALA A 227 -1.72 2.96 -9.87
N LEU A 228 -2.79 2.53 -10.54
CA LEU A 228 -2.72 1.78 -11.80
C LEU A 228 -2.00 2.56 -12.92
N ARG A 229 -2.08 3.89 -12.93
CA ARG A 229 -1.40 4.74 -13.93
C ARG A 229 0.10 4.49 -14.05
N HIS A 230 0.74 4.02 -12.97
CA HIS A 230 2.17 3.68 -12.95
C HIS A 230 2.52 2.51 -13.88
N ILE A 231 1.54 1.68 -14.25
CA ILE A 231 1.71 0.62 -15.25
C ILE A 231 2.14 1.23 -16.59
N LEU A 232 1.53 2.35 -16.99
CA LEU A 232 1.78 2.99 -18.30
C LEU A 232 3.21 3.51 -18.45
N THR A 233 3.85 3.91 -17.35
CA THR A 233 5.17 4.56 -17.36
C THR A 233 6.30 3.65 -16.87
N GLY A 234 5.96 2.49 -16.30
CA GLY A 234 6.92 1.50 -15.81
C GLY A 234 7.54 0.62 -16.89
N PHE A 235 6.83 0.37 -17.99
CA PHE A 235 7.31 -0.44 -19.11
C PHE A 235 7.10 0.29 -20.43
N ASN A 236 8.02 0.14 -21.39
CA ASN A 236 7.86 0.68 -22.73
C ASN A 236 6.93 -0.22 -23.55
N TRP A 237 5.64 -0.21 -23.24
CA TRP A 237 4.61 -0.97 -23.94
C TRP A 237 4.61 -0.70 -25.45
N SER A 238 4.88 0.55 -25.87
CA SER A 238 4.97 0.95 -27.28
C SER A 238 6.09 0.29 -28.07
N SER A 239 7.01 -0.43 -27.42
CA SER A 239 7.99 -1.28 -28.12
C SER A 239 7.35 -2.44 -28.89
N PHE A 240 6.10 -2.79 -28.57
CA PHE A 240 5.28 -3.74 -29.32
C PHE A 240 4.28 -3.00 -30.20
N GLU A 241 4.30 -3.26 -31.50
CA GLU A 241 3.26 -2.73 -32.40
C GLU A 241 1.89 -3.35 -32.09
N LYS A 242 1.89 -4.65 -31.75
CA LYS A 242 0.75 -5.47 -31.33
C LYS A 242 1.26 -6.49 -30.32
N ALA A 243 0.47 -6.76 -29.29
CA ALA A 243 0.81 -7.76 -28.28
C ALA A 243 -0.44 -8.50 -27.77
N ASN A 244 -0.27 -9.79 -27.51
CA ASN A 244 -1.18 -10.58 -26.69
C ASN A 244 -0.60 -10.64 -25.27
N VAL A 245 -1.34 -10.10 -24.30
CA VAL A 245 -0.93 -10.03 -22.90
C VAL A 245 -1.76 -11.03 -22.09
N VAL A 246 -1.09 -11.91 -21.36
CA VAL A 246 -1.73 -12.71 -20.32
C VAL A 246 -1.54 -11.98 -18.99
N ASP A 247 -2.63 -11.53 -18.39
CA ASP A 247 -2.64 -10.87 -17.07
C ASP A 247 -2.84 -11.94 -16.00
N VAL A 248 -1.72 -12.43 -15.45
CA VAL A 248 -1.63 -13.58 -14.56
C VAL A 248 -1.99 -13.14 -13.13
N GLY A 249 -3.04 -13.73 -12.56
CA GLY A 249 -3.64 -13.23 -11.32
C GLY A 249 -4.28 -11.85 -11.50
N GLY A 250 -4.79 -11.57 -12.70
CA GLY A 250 -5.27 -10.23 -13.08
C GLY A 250 -6.60 -9.83 -12.43
N SER A 251 -7.20 -10.70 -11.61
CA SER A 251 -8.43 -10.45 -10.86
C SER A 251 -9.57 -9.94 -11.76
N THR A 252 -10.10 -8.75 -11.49
CA THR A 252 -11.18 -8.13 -12.27
C THR A 252 -10.71 -7.44 -13.56
N GLY A 253 -9.43 -7.58 -13.93
CA GLY A 253 -8.90 -7.10 -15.21
C GLY A 253 -8.68 -5.58 -15.29
N GLN A 254 -8.53 -4.89 -14.15
CA GLN A 254 -8.34 -3.43 -14.12
C GLN A 254 -7.05 -2.97 -14.80
N ALA A 255 -5.95 -3.72 -14.63
CA ALA A 255 -4.68 -3.44 -15.30
C ALA A 255 -4.81 -3.65 -16.82
N SER A 256 -5.39 -4.78 -17.23
CA SER A 256 -5.72 -5.07 -18.62
C SER A 256 -6.63 -4.02 -19.25
N SER A 257 -7.62 -3.52 -18.51
CA SER A 257 -8.52 -2.45 -18.96
C SER A 257 -7.79 -1.15 -19.22
N LEU A 258 -6.94 -0.73 -18.28
CA LEU A 258 -6.11 0.46 -18.43
C LEU A 258 -5.19 0.36 -19.66
N LEU A 259 -4.50 -0.77 -19.82
CA LEU A 259 -3.62 -1.00 -20.96
C LEU A 259 -4.40 -1.07 -22.27
N ALA A 260 -5.56 -1.74 -22.29
CA ALA A 260 -6.41 -1.79 -23.47
C ALA A 260 -6.83 -0.39 -23.91
N THR A 261 -7.21 0.51 -23.00
CA THR A 261 -7.55 1.90 -23.32
C THR A 261 -6.40 2.64 -24.03
N HIS A 262 -5.15 2.39 -23.65
CA HIS A 262 -3.98 3.12 -24.17
C HIS A 262 -3.29 2.44 -25.36
N PHE A 263 -3.46 1.13 -25.53
CA PHE A 263 -2.83 0.33 -26.58
C PHE A 263 -3.90 -0.42 -27.40
N PRO A 264 -4.46 0.22 -28.45
CA PRO A 264 -5.60 -0.32 -29.20
C PRO A 264 -5.32 -1.64 -29.95
N LYS A 265 -4.05 -1.90 -30.28
CA LYS A 265 -3.61 -3.12 -30.97
C LYS A 265 -3.35 -4.29 -30.00
N PHE A 266 -3.54 -4.11 -28.70
CA PHE A 266 -3.26 -5.16 -27.71
C PHE A 266 -4.53 -5.96 -27.39
N SER A 267 -4.35 -7.25 -27.09
CA SER A 267 -5.40 -8.15 -26.61
C SER A 267 -4.99 -8.76 -25.28
N PHE A 268 -5.95 -8.97 -24.39
CA PHE A 268 -5.72 -9.35 -23.01
C PHE A 268 -6.49 -10.63 -22.67
N LEU A 269 -5.77 -11.60 -22.08
CA LEU A 269 -6.35 -12.76 -21.43
C LEU A 269 -6.08 -12.65 -19.93
N VAL A 270 -7.10 -12.31 -19.16
CA VAL A 270 -7.05 -12.22 -17.71
C VAL A 270 -7.23 -13.63 -17.14
N GLN A 271 -6.23 -14.09 -16.38
CA GLN A 271 -6.23 -15.38 -15.72
C GLN A 271 -6.26 -15.21 -14.21
N ASP A 272 -7.15 -15.96 -13.55
CA ASP A 272 -7.28 -16.00 -12.09
C ASP A 272 -8.01 -17.29 -11.69
N LEU A 273 -8.19 -17.54 -10.40
CA LEU A 273 -8.92 -18.68 -9.90
C LEU A 273 -10.39 -18.67 -10.38
N PRO A 274 -11.04 -19.85 -10.52
CA PRO A 274 -12.41 -19.94 -11.04
C PRO A 274 -13.42 -19.02 -10.33
N GLU A 275 -13.36 -18.95 -9.00
CA GLU A 275 -14.21 -18.12 -8.16
C GLU A 275 -14.06 -16.62 -8.43
N THR A 276 -12.85 -16.17 -8.77
CA THR A 276 -12.57 -14.77 -9.13
C THR A 276 -13.12 -14.45 -10.51
N ILE A 277 -12.88 -15.34 -11.48
CA ILE A 277 -13.21 -15.13 -12.89
C ILE A 277 -14.73 -15.09 -13.13
N ILE A 278 -15.54 -15.81 -12.35
CA ILE A 278 -17.00 -15.83 -12.49
C ILE A 278 -17.61 -14.40 -12.48
N ASN A 279 -17.07 -13.49 -11.68
CA ASN A 279 -17.60 -12.13 -11.56
C ASN A 279 -16.77 -11.07 -12.30
N ALA A 280 -15.58 -11.41 -12.78
CA ALA A 280 -14.67 -10.47 -13.42
C ALA A 280 -15.25 -9.75 -14.65
N PRO A 281 -16.00 -10.41 -15.56
CA PRO A 281 -16.62 -9.72 -16.71
C PRO A 281 -17.57 -8.58 -16.33
N LYS A 282 -18.23 -8.66 -15.17
CA LYS A 282 -19.12 -7.59 -14.69
C LYS A 282 -18.37 -6.29 -14.43
N ALA A 283 -17.11 -6.39 -13.99
CA ALA A 283 -16.27 -5.24 -13.64
C ALA A 283 -15.86 -4.39 -14.86
N ILE A 284 -15.90 -4.97 -16.06
CA ILE A 284 -15.53 -4.27 -17.31
C ILE A 284 -16.74 -3.98 -18.21
N SER A 285 -17.96 -4.30 -17.76
CA SER A 285 -19.18 -4.17 -18.56
C SER A 285 -19.53 -2.72 -18.92
N GLY A 286 -19.04 -1.75 -18.14
CA GLY A 286 -19.19 -0.31 -18.42
C GLY A 286 -18.13 0.28 -19.34
N LEU A 287 -17.14 -0.50 -19.81
CA LEU A 287 -16.14 -0.02 -20.75
C LEU A 287 -16.70 0.06 -22.17
N ASP A 288 -16.09 0.91 -22.99
CA ASP A 288 -16.36 0.97 -24.43
C ASP A 288 -16.24 -0.43 -25.07
N PRO A 289 -17.17 -0.85 -25.95
CA PRO A 289 -17.14 -2.15 -26.62
C PRO A 289 -15.83 -2.43 -27.37
N GLY A 290 -15.17 -1.41 -27.93
CA GLY A 290 -13.86 -1.56 -28.59
C GLY A 290 -12.70 -1.83 -27.62
N ILE A 291 -12.88 -1.55 -26.33
CA ILE A 291 -11.96 -1.90 -25.25
C ILE A 291 -12.31 -3.28 -24.69
N SER A 292 -13.56 -3.47 -24.25
CA SER A 292 -13.98 -4.71 -23.58
C SER A 292 -13.90 -5.94 -24.49
N SER A 293 -14.14 -5.81 -25.80
CA SER A 293 -14.00 -6.91 -26.76
C SER A 293 -12.58 -7.48 -26.89
N ARG A 294 -11.56 -6.72 -26.42
CA ARG A 294 -10.16 -7.15 -26.42
C ARG A 294 -9.72 -7.75 -25.08
N ILE A 295 -10.61 -7.84 -24.10
CA ILE A 295 -10.35 -8.41 -22.79
C ILE A 295 -11.20 -9.66 -22.64
N SER A 296 -10.53 -10.79 -22.47
CA SER A 296 -11.14 -12.09 -22.22
C SER A 296 -10.68 -12.62 -20.87
N PHE A 297 -11.47 -13.52 -20.28
CA PHE A 297 -11.19 -14.10 -18.97
C PHE A 297 -11.11 -15.62 -19.07
N SER A 298 -10.17 -16.23 -18.37
CA SER A 298 -10.02 -17.68 -18.31
C SER A 298 -9.64 -18.12 -16.91
N PRO A 299 -10.31 -19.15 -16.34
CA PRO A 299 -9.89 -19.72 -15.07
C PRO A 299 -8.54 -20.41 -15.22
N HIS A 300 -7.56 -20.03 -14.41
CA HIS A 300 -6.25 -20.67 -14.38
C HIS A 300 -5.58 -20.44 -13.02
N ASP A 301 -5.03 -21.51 -12.45
CA ASP A 301 -4.13 -21.46 -11.31
C ASP A 301 -2.69 -21.49 -11.83
N PHE A 302 -1.99 -20.36 -11.70
CA PHE A 302 -0.62 -20.13 -12.18
C PHE A 302 0.45 -21.00 -11.50
N ARG A 303 0.07 -21.78 -10.49
CA ARG A 303 0.93 -22.84 -9.92
C ARG A 303 0.94 -24.10 -10.78
N ASN A 304 0.14 -24.14 -11.84
CA ASN A 304 0.15 -25.19 -12.85
C ASN A 304 0.80 -24.67 -14.14
N PRO A 305 1.29 -25.57 -15.01
CA PRO A 305 1.80 -25.19 -16.32
C PRO A 305 0.78 -24.38 -17.15
N GLN A 306 1.26 -23.39 -17.89
CA GLN A 306 0.39 -22.64 -18.80
C GLN A 306 -0.10 -23.51 -19.97
N PRO A 307 -1.38 -23.41 -20.38
CA PRO A 307 -1.89 -24.12 -21.54
C PRO A 307 -1.08 -23.77 -22.79
N SER A 308 -0.66 -24.78 -23.58
CA SER A 308 0.18 -24.55 -24.77
C SER A 308 -0.50 -23.64 -25.80
N SER A 309 -1.83 -23.72 -25.91
CA SER A 309 -2.63 -22.84 -26.77
C SER A 309 -2.58 -21.36 -26.37
N VAL A 310 -2.31 -21.06 -25.10
CA VAL A 310 -2.09 -19.69 -24.59
C VAL A 310 -0.62 -19.31 -24.76
N ALA A 311 0.29 -20.18 -24.32
CA ALA A 311 1.73 -19.92 -24.32
C ALA A 311 2.29 -19.58 -25.72
N LEU A 312 1.88 -20.33 -26.76
CA LEU A 312 2.35 -20.14 -28.15
C LEU A 312 1.96 -18.79 -28.76
N HIS A 313 0.95 -18.12 -28.22
CA HIS A 313 0.42 -16.88 -28.76
C HIS A 313 0.67 -15.68 -27.86
N THR A 314 1.30 -15.85 -26.70
CA THR A 314 1.52 -14.80 -25.72
C THR A 314 2.81 -14.03 -26.00
N ASP A 315 2.73 -12.71 -26.00
CA ASP A 315 3.87 -11.79 -26.09
C ASP A 315 4.37 -11.38 -24.70
N ILE A 316 3.43 -11.16 -23.77
CA ILE A 316 3.74 -10.65 -22.43
C ILE A 316 2.93 -11.43 -21.40
N PHE A 317 3.62 -12.04 -20.44
CA PHE A 317 3.00 -12.47 -19.19
C PHE A 317 3.15 -11.34 -18.18
N PHE A 318 2.05 -10.67 -17.84
CA PHE A 318 2.04 -9.57 -16.89
C PHE A 318 1.61 -10.07 -15.50
N LEU A 319 2.41 -9.74 -14.48
CA LEU A 319 2.13 -10.01 -13.08
C LEU A 319 2.17 -8.69 -12.33
N ARG A 320 1.20 -8.43 -11.46
CA ARG A 320 1.22 -7.24 -10.62
C ARG A 320 0.72 -7.58 -9.22
N LYS A 321 1.56 -7.38 -8.19
CA LYS A 321 1.23 -7.78 -6.82
C LYS A 321 0.87 -9.26 -6.73
N ILE A 322 1.74 -10.10 -7.30
CA ILE A 322 1.56 -11.55 -7.31
C ILE A 322 2.71 -12.20 -6.57
N ILE A 323 3.95 -12.02 -7.03
CA ILE A 323 5.07 -12.82 -6.54
C ILE A 323 5.43 -12.46 -5.09
N HIS A 324 5.07 -11.27 -4.61
CA HIS A 324 5.20 -10.89 -3.20
C HIS A 324 4.25 -11.63 -2.24
N ASP A 325 3.17 -12.23 -2.73
CA ASP A 325 2.24 -13.04 -1.91
C ASP A 325 2.79 -14.44 -1.61
N TRP A 326 3.87 -14.83 -2.28
CA TRP A 326 4.39 -16.19 -2.24
C TRP A 326 5.77 -16.27 -1.60
N PRO A 327 6.00 -17.23 -0.69
CA PRO A 327 7.35 -17.58 -0.25
C PRO A 327 8.24 -17.94 -1.44
N SER A 328 9.55 -17.76 -1.33
CA SER A 328 10.49 -17.94 -2.44
C SER A 328 10.42 -19.34 -3.08
N ARG A 329 10.11 -20.38 -2.30
CA ARG A 329 9.87 -21.74 -2.82
C ARG A 329 8.71 -21.79 -3.81
N ASP A 330 7.57 -21.21 -3.46
CA ASP A 330 6.36 -21.24 -4.29
C ASP A 330 6.48 -20.26 -5.46
N ALA A 331 7.05 -19.08 -5.22
CA ALA A 331 7.35 -18.10 -6.25
C ALA A 331 8.20 -18.70 -7.38
N ARG A 332 9.19 -19.54 -7.04
CA ARG A 332 10.02 -20.27 -8.03
C ARG A 332 9.19 -21.20 -8.91
N ILE A 333 8.20 -21.90 -8.35
CA ILE A 333 7.33 -22.82 -9.11
C ILE A 333 6.54 -22.02 -10.15
N ILE A 334 5.92 -20.93 -9.72
CA ILE A 334 5.15 -20.03 -10.59
C ILE A 334 6.03 -19.50 -11.73
N LEU A 335 7.21 -18.98 -11.39
CA LEU A 335 8.16 -18.44 -12.38
C LEU A 335 8.70 -19.52 -13.33
N SER A 336 8.86 -20.75 -12.86
CA SER A 336 9.28 -21.88 -13.71
C SER A 336 8.23 -22.21 -14.77
N HIS A 337 6.95 -22.28 -14.39
CA HIS A 337 5.86 -22.49 -15.34
C HIS A 337 5.75 -21.35 -16.37
N LEU A 338 5.95 -20.10 -15.94
CA LEU A 338 6.00 -18.97 -16.87
C LEU A 338 7.22 -19.01 -17.77
N SER A 339 8.38 -19.45 -17.26
CA SER A 339 9.57 -19.65 -18.09
C SER A 339 9.38 -20.72 -19.15
N GLU A 340 8.67 -21.80 -18.85
CA GLU A 340 8.28 -22.82 -19.84
C GLU A 340 7.28 -22.28 -20.88
N ALA A 341 6.45 -21.32 -20.46
CA ALA A 341 5.44 -20.67 -21.31
C ALA A 341 6.03 -19.61 -22.26
N LEU A 342 7.25 -19.14 -22.04
CA LEU A 342 7.98 -18.23 -22.94
C LEU A 342 8.43 -18.96 -24.22
N GLN A 343 7.47 -19.34 -25.06
CA GLN A 343 7.68 -20.13 -26.28
C GLN A 343 7.81 -19.26 -27.53
N LYS A 344 7.18 -18.08 -27.54
CA LYS A 344 7.21 -17.15 -28.66
C LYS A 344 8.51 -16.33 -28.66
N PRO A 345 9.24 -16.23 -29.78
CA PRO A 345 10.43 -15.37 -29.86
C PRO A 345 10.10 -13.91 -29.49
N GLY A 346 10.90 -13.34 -28.60
CA GLY A 346 10.69 -11.97 -28.10
C GLY A 346 9.65 -11.84 -26.99
N ALA A 347 8.99 -12.93 -26.58
CA ALA A 347 8.10 -12.91 -25.43
C ALA A 347 8.87 -12.65 -24.13
N CYS A 348 8.21 -11.99 -23.18
CA CYS A 348 8.79 -11.67 -21.87
C CYS A 348 7.76 -11.79 -20.74
N ILE A 349 8.28 -11.83 -19.52
CA ILE A 349 7.49 -11.69 -18.30
C ILE A 349 7.71 -10.26 -17.82
N VAL A 350 6.62 -9.55 -17.50
CA VAL A 350 6.66 -8.20 -16.94
C VAL A 350 6.04 -8.25 -15.56
N ILE A 351 6.82 -7.96 -14.53
CA ILE A 351 6.42 -8.05 -13.12
C ILE A 351 6.40 -6.65 -12.53
N MET A 352 5.24 -6.23 -11.99
CA MET A 352 5.10 -5.03 -11.20
C MET A 352 4.95 -5.39 -9.73
N ASP A 353 6.07 -5.43 -9.02
CA ASP A 353 6.18 -5.69 -7.58
C ASP A 353 7.21 -4.74 -6.97
N THR A 354 7.31 -4.69 -5.65
CA THR A 354 8.30 -3.80 -5.02
C THR A 354 9.66 -4.43 -4.95
N ILE A 355 10.65 -3.58 -5.23
CA ILE A 355 12.04 -3.83 -4.93
C ILE A 355 12.35 -3.02 -3.68
N LEU A 356 12.72 -3.70 -2.60
CA LEU A 356 13.16 -3.05 -1.37
C LEU A 356 14.46 -2.26 -1.66
N PRO A 357 14.57 -1.01 -1.17
CA PRO A 357 15.79 -0.24 -1.31
C PRO A 357 16.88 -0.85 -0.43
N GLU A 358 18.13 -0.74 -0.90
CA GLU A 358 19.29 -1.02 -0.06
C GLU A 358 19.24 -0.14 1.21
N PRO A 359 19.64 -0.65 2.38
CA PRO A 359 19.61 0.10 3.63
C PRO A 359 20.25 1.48 3.51
N GLY A 360 19.48 2.54 3.82
CA GLY A 360 19.95 3.92 3.78
C GLY A 360 20.13 4.53 2.38
N SER A 361 19.78 3.82 1.30
CA SER A 361 19.85 4.33 -0.07
C SER A 361 18.74 5.34 -0.42
N VAL A 362 17.68 5.37 0.39
CA VAL A 362 16.56 6.31 0.28
C VAL A 362 16.28 6.95 1.65
N PRO A 363 15.51 8.05 1.71
CA PRO A 363 15.17 8.67 3.00
C PRO A 363 14.49 7.69 3.96
N ALA A 364 14.88 7.73 5.24
CA ALA A 364 14.47 6.75 6.25
C ALA A 364 12.95 6.52 6.37
N SER A 365 12.13 7.56 6.16
CA SER A 365 10.67 7.40 6.16
C SER A 365 10.09 6.75 4.90
N GLU A 366 10.74 6.93 3.74
CA GLU A 366 10.38 6.17 2.54
C GLU A 366 10.72 4.69 2.77
N GLU A 367 11.95 4.41 3.21
CA GLU A 367 12.38 3.05 3.54
C GLU A 367 11.45 2.40 4.57
N ALA A 368 11.16 3.09 5.69
CA ALA A 368 10.27 2.58 6.72
C ALA A 368 8.88 2.19 6.17
N SER A 369 8.32 2.95 5.23
CA SER A 369 7.02 2.62 4.63
C SER A 369 7.06 1.31 3.83
N LEU A 370 8.17 1.04 3.13
CA LEU A 370 8.36 -0.18 2.35
C LEU A 370 8.64 -1.38 3.25
N ARG A 371 9.45 -1.18 4.31
CA ARG A 371 9.73 -2.20 5.33
C ARG A 371 8.50 -2.56 6.17
N VAL A 372 7.58 -1.62 6.41
CA VAL A 372 6.26 -1.93 7.01
C VAL A 372 5.46 -2.89 6.12
N ARG A 373 5.47 -2.68 4.81
CA ARG A 373 4.78 -3.57 3.87
C ARG A 373 5.41 -4.96 3.87
N ASP A 374 6.73 -5.03 3.78
CA ASP A 374 7.49 -6.29 3.90
C ASP A 374 7.14 -7.08 5.16
N LEU A 375 7.26 -6.43 6.33
CA LEU A 375 6.92 -7.04 7.60
C LEU A 375 5.44 -7.44 7.69
N THR A 376 4.53 -6.67 7.09
CA THR A 376 3.10 -7.04 7.06
C THR A 376 2.89 -8.35 6.29
N MET A 377 3.60 -8.53 5.17
CA MET A 377 3.56 -9.76 4.38
C MET A 377 4.12 -10.94 5.17
N ALA A 378 5.27 -10.76 5.81
CA ALA A 378 5.89 -11.81 6.63
C ALA A 378 4.98 -12.21 7.81
N GLN A 379 4.46 -11.23 8.53
CA GLN A 379 3.66 -11.43 9.75
C GLN A 379 2.29 -12.07 9.51
N SER A 380 1.73 -11.94 8.30
CA SER A 380 0.38 -12.42 7.96
C SER A 380 0.39 -13.65 7.05
N PHE A 381 1.44 -13.84 6.25
CA PHE A 381 1.46 -14.84 5.18
C PHE A 381 2.75 -15.66 5.11
N ASN A 382 3.79 -15.35 5.90
CA ASN A 382 5.15 -15.88 5.72
C ASN A 382 5.70 -15.67 4.29
N SER A 383 5.22 -14.61 3.62
CA SER A 383 5.75 -14.13 2.35
C SER A 383 6.49 -12.80 2.58
N GLY A 384 6.94 -12.13 1.52
CA GLY A 384 7.76 -10.93 1.70
C GLY A 384 7.95 -10.12 0.45
N GLU A 385 8.39 -8.89 0.66
CA GLU A 385 8.96 -8.06 -0.37
C GLU A 385 10.44 -8.44 -0.52
N ARG A 386 11.06 -8.09 -1.64
CA ARG A 386 12.42 -8.57 -1.95
C ARG A 386 13.32 -7.43 -2.36
N GLU A 387 14.57 -7.49 -1.95
CA GLU A 387 15.67 -6.68 -2.46
C GLU A 387 16.01 -7.08 -3.90
N LEU A 388 16.74 -6.24 -4.62
CA LEU A 388 17.03 -6.49 -6.03
C LEU A 388 17.84 -7.79 -6.24
N SER A 389 18.81 -8.04 -5.35
CA SER A 389 19.60 -9.27 -5.34
C SER A 389 18.72 -10.51 -5.19
N GLU A 390 17.79 -10.49 -4.23
CA GLU A 390 16.85 -11.59 -3.97
C GLU A 390 15.90 -11.83 -5.16
N TRP A 391 15.46 -10.78 -5.85
CA TRP A 391 14.71 -10.90 -7.11
C TRP A 391 15.53 -11.60 -8.20
N VAL A 392 16.78 -11.18 -8.39
CA VAL A 392 17.69 -11.79 -9.37
C VAL A 392 17.91 -13.26 -9.04
N GLU A 393 18.24 -13.58 -7.79
CA GLU A 393 18.41 -14.96 -7.33
C GLU A 393 17.14 -15.79 -7.57
N LEU A 394 15.96 -15.24 -7.28
CA LEU A 394 14.69 -15.91 -7.52
C LEU A 394 14.48 -16.24 -9.00
N PHE A 395 14.72 -15.29 -9.91
CA PHE A 395 14.61 -15.52 -11.36
C PHE A 395 15.62 -16.56 -11.83
N GLU A 396 16.86 -16.47 -11.37
CA GLU A 396 17.92 -17.41 -11.73
C GLU A 396 17.66 -18.83 -11.23
N SER A 397 16.85 -18.95 -10.19
CA SER A 397 16.49 -20.23 -9.57
C SER A 397 15.31 -20.95 -10.23
N ALA A 398 14.60 -20.27 -11.15
CA ALA A 398 13.54 -20.88 -11.95
C ALA A 398 14.11 -21.89 -12.97
N THR A 399 13.27 -22.81 -13.43
CA THR A 399 13.64 -23.80 -14.45
C THR A 399 12.59 -23.82 -15.56
N PRO A 400 12.93 -23.50 -16.83
CA PRO A 400 14.22 -22.98 -17.31
C PRO A 400 14.66 -21.68 -16.61
N LYS A 401 15.97 -21.37 -16.65
CA LYS A 401 16.53 -20.19 -16.00
C LYS A 401 15.94 -18.91 -16.60
N LEU A 402 15.55 -17.99 -15.73
CA LEU A 402 15.17 -16.64 -16.11
C LEU A 402 16.30 -15.67 -15.74
N ARG A 403 16.35 -14.54 -16.46
CA ARG A 403 17.23 -13.41 -16.14
C ARG A 403 16.45 -12.12 -16.13
N LEU A 404 16.81 -11.23 -15.21
CA LEU A 404 16.34 -9.86 -15.21
C LEU A 404 16.98 -9.11 -16.39
N LYS A 405 16.17 -8.61 -17.32
CA LYS A 405 16.64 -7.83 -18.48
C LYS A 405 16.81 -6.36 -18.12
N GLU A 406 15.81 -5.78 -17.48
CA GLU A 406 15.79 -4.38 -17.05
C GLU A 406 14.73 -4.19 -15.96
N TRP A 407 14.83 -3.11 -15.19
CA TRP A 407 13.78 -2.69 -14.28
C TRP A 407 13.70 -1.17 -14.16
N LYS A 408 12.54 -0.66 -13.77
CA LYS A 408 12.30 0.77 -13.58
C LYS A 408 11.26 0.99 -12.48
N LYS A 409 11.55 1.87 -11.52
CA LYS A 409 10.55 2.39 -10.56
C LYS A 409 9.88 3.64 -11.16
N PRO A 410 8.58 3.61 -11.53
CA PRO A 410 7.89 4.80 -11.99
C PRO A 410 7.92 5.91 -10.95
N GLN A 411 8.01 7.16 -11.39
CA GLN A 411 8.01 8.31 -10.47
C GLN A 411 6.73 8.32 -9.63
N GLY A 412 6.90 8.45 -8.31
CA GLY A 412 5.79 8.44 -7.35
C GLY A 412 5.18 7.06 -7.09
N SER A 413 5.67 5.99 -7.73
CA SER A 413 5.27 4.62 -7.39
C SER A 413 6.12 4.06 -6.25
N VAL A 414 5.52 3.21 -5.42
CA VAL A 414 6.23 2.38 -4.44
C VAL A 414 6.64 1.02 -5.01
N MET A 415 6.20 0.67 -6.22
CA MET A 415 6.51 -0.58 -6.90
C MET A 415 7.44 -0.33 -8.09
N SER A 416 8.18 -1.35 -8.49
CA SER A 416 9.04 -1.36 -9.66
C SER A 416 8.46 -2.26 -10.74
N MET A 417 8.71 -1.91 -11.99
CA MET A 417 8.43 -2.74 -13.14
C MET A 417 9.71 -3.47 -13.55
N MET A 418 9.69 -4.79 -13.57
CA MET A 418 10.79 -5.67 -13.94
C MET A 418 10.45 -6.40 -15.24
N VAL A 419 11.38 -6.42 -16.18
CA VAL A 419 11.27 -7.18 -17.42
C VAL A 419 12.18 -8.38 -17.31
N VAL A 420 11.60 -9.56 -17.38
CA VAL A 420 12.27 -10.84 -17.16
C VAL A 420 12.14 -11.66 -18.43
N VAL A 421 13.23 -12.29 -18.84
CA VAL A 421 13.28 -13.12 -20.05
C VAL A 421 13.92 -14.45 -19.73
N ARG A 422 13.67 -15.45 -20.57
CA ARG A 422 14.41 -16.70 -20.52
C ARG A 422 15.86 -16.46 -20.92
N ASP A 423 16.79 -17.05 -20.17
CA ASP A 423 18.23 -17.00 -20.44
C ASP A 423 18.59 -17.70 -21.77
#